data_AF-A0A8B8IY52-F1
#
_entry.id   AF-A0A8B8IY52-F1
#
_cell.length_a   1.000
_cell.length_b   1.000
_cell.length_c   1.000
_cell.angle_alpha   90.00
_cell.angle_beta   90.00
_cell.angle_gamma   90.00
#
_symmetry.space_group_name_H-M   'P 1'
#
loop_
_entity.id
_entity.type
_entity.pdbx_description
1 polymer ?
#
loop_
_entity_poly.entity_id
_entity_poly.type
_entity_poly.pdbx_seq_one_letter_code
_entity_poly.pdbx_strand_id
1 'polypeptide(L)'
;MCDIFPDVDNCCLVITLRIGMLLISVLAIMTGVVGLSTVEQKSHMNYQKVKDATHISKAEEAMDKLGVLVSAGISVMSYLFMITGVCLLIGTLIDEEGLVQIFVWVTFFNVILGFVMVLGTAIECIAKSSCILSDLDWLSGSALLVLIIGYLFLWIYFICVANSYVLGVVG
;
A
#
# COMPACT_ATOMS: atom_id res chain seq x y z
N MET A 1 -8.16 -2.41 34.14
CA MET A 1 -6.96 -2.93 33.45
C MET A 1 -6.63 -1.85 32.43
N CYS A 2 -5.41 -1.32 32.41
CA CYS A 2 -5.13 -0.06 31.71
C CYS A 2 -5.19 -0.23 30.19
N ASP A 3 -6.21 0.37 29.58
CA ASP A 3 -6.35 0.53 28.13
C ASP A 3 -5.21 1.39 27.59
N ILE A 4 -4.42 0.80 26.69
CA ILE A 4 -3.26 1.42 26.03
C ILE A 4 -3.71 2.39 24.90
N PHE A 5 -5.01 2.43 24.60
CA PHE A 5 -5.64 3.38 23.72
C PHE A 5 -6.70 4.15 24.51
N PRO A 6 -6.64 5.50 24.58
CA PRO A 6 -7.70 6.25 25.23
C PRO A 6 -9.02 5.91 24.54
N ASP A 7 -10.01 5.52 25.34
CA ASP A 7 -11.38 5.22 24.91
C ASP A 7 -11.82 6.21 23.82
N VAL A 8 -12.03 5.67 22.63
CA VAL A 8 -12.57 6.42 21.48
C VAL A 8 -14.07 6.72 21.69
N ASP A 9 -14.58 6.56 22.90
CA ASP A 9 -15.95 6.90 23.26
C ASP A 9 -16.16 8.40 23.48
N ASN A 10 -15.10 9.18 23.71
CA ASN A 10 -15.21 10.62 23.99
C ASN A 10 -14.18 11.49 23.25
N CYS A 11 -13.85 11.17 22.00
CA CYS A 11 -13.18 12.15 21.15
C CYS A 11 -14.17 13.27 20.77
N CYS A 12 -13.98 14.45 21.38
CA CYS A 12 -14.71 15.72 21.18
C CYS A 12 -14.61 16.33 19.75
N LEU A 13 -14.69 15.52 18.71
CA LEU A 13 -14.88 15.94 17.32
C LEU A 13 -15.99 15.06 16.74
N VAL A 14 -16.95 15.69 16.06
CA VAL A 14 -18.26 15.19 15.60
C VAL A 14 -18.19 13.99 14.61
N ILE A 15 -17.06 13.29 14.51
CA ILE A 15 -16.80 12.23 13.54
C ILE A 15 -16.76 10.88 14.27
N THR A 16 -17.79 10.06 14.07
CA THR A 16 -17.83 8.70 14.57
C THR A 16 -16.74 7.83 13.93
N LEU A 17 -16.22 6.82 14.63
CA LEU A 17 -15.26 5.84 14.10
C LEU A 17 -15.69 5.25 12.76
N ARG A 18 -17.00 5.04 12.59
CA ARG A 18 -17.64 4.58 11.35
C ARG A 18 -17.40 5.53 10.17
N ILE A 19 -17.52 6.84 10.36
CA ILE A 19 -17.21 7.84 9.32
C ILE A 19 -15.70 7.81 8.99
N GLY A 20 -14.85 7.61 10.00
CA GLY A 20 -13.40 7.42 9.80
C GLY A 20 -13.08 6.23 8.91
N MET A 21 -13.70 5.07 9.15
CA MET A 21 -13.51 3.88 8.31
C MET A 21 -14.06 4.04 6.89
N LEU A 22 -15.20 4.71 6.72
CA LEU A 22 -15.70 5.07 5.39
C LEU A 22 -14.71 5.96 4.64
N LEU A 23 -14.12 6.96 5.31
CA LEU A 23 -13.08 7.78 4.71
C LEU A 23 -11.85 6.95 4.31
N ILE A 24 -11.38 6.05 5.19
CA ILE A 24 -10.25 5.15 4.90
C ILE A 24 -10.56 4.26 3.68
N SER A 25 -11.79 3.76 3.57
CA SER A 25 -12.21 2.92 2.44
C SER A 25 -12.17 3.68 1.12
N VAL A 26 -12.65 4.93 1.10
CA VAL A 26 -12.59 5.81 -0.09
C VAL A 26 -11.14 6.11 -0.44
N LEU A 27 -10.30 6.42 0.55
CA LEU A 27 -8.87 6.63 0.33
C LEU A 27 -8.20 5.39 -0.26
N ALA A 28 -8.49 4.18 0.24
CA ALA A 28 -7.95 2.93 -0.31
C ALA A 28 -8.31 2.72 -1.78
N ILE A 29 -9.59 2.93 -2.12
CA ILE A 29 -10.08 2.82 -3.50
C ILE A 29 -9.39 3.85 -4.39
N MET A 30 -9.37 5.12 -3.97
CA MET A 30 -8.75 6.21 -4.74
C MET A 30 -7.25 5.97 -4.96
N THR A 31 -6.55 5.49 -3.94
CA THR A 31 -5.12 5.23 -4.05
C THR A 31 -4.82 4.06 -4.97
N GLY A 32 -5.66 3.02 -4.95
CA GLY A 32 -5.59 1.93 -5.92
C GLY A 32 -5.86 2.39 -7.36
N VAL A 33 -6.88 3.21 -7.59
CA VAL A 33 -7.22 3.73 -8.93
C VAL A 33 -6.12 4.65 -9.47
N VAL A 34 -5.62 5.58 -8.67
CA VAL A 34 -4.53 6.49 -9.07
C VAL A 34 -3.25 5.71 -9.35
N GLY A 35 -2.90 4.75 -8.47
CA GLY A 35 -1.74 3.88 -8.67
C GLY A 35 -1.83 3.10 -9.98
N LEU A 36 -2.97 2.48 -10.25
CA LEU A 36 -3.16 1.71 -11.48
C LEU A 36 -3.12 2.60 -12.73
N SER A 37 -3.78 3.77 -12.70
CA SER A 37 -3.81 4.73 -13.81
C SER A 37 -2.41 5.27 -14.16
N THR A 38 -1.60 5.55 -13.15
CA THR A 38 -0.23 6.06 -13.36
C THR A 38 0.69 4.98 -13.92
N VAL A 39 0.55 3.73 -13.47
CA VAL A 39 1.30 2.61 -14.04
C VAL A 39 0.84 2.31 -15.47
N GLU A 40 -0.46 2.28 -15.77
CA GLU A 40 -0.93 2.08 -17.16
C GLU A 40 -0.40 3.15 -18.11
N GLN A 41 -0.42 4.43 -17.70
CA GLN A 41 0.09 5.54 -18.52
C GLN A 41 1.60 5.44 -18.79
N LYS A 42 2.40 4.96 -17.83
CA LYS A 42 3.86 4.90 -17.99
C LYS A 42 4.37 3.60 -18.57
N SER A 43 3.69 2.48 -18.34
CA SER A 43 4.31 1.16 -18.49
C SER A 43 3.92 0.41 -19.76
N HIS A 44 2.81 0.76 -20.44
CA HIS A 44 2.27 -0.01 -21.59
C HIS A 44 2.44 -1.53 -21.39
N MET A 45 2.15 -2.02 -20.18
CA MET A 45 2.52 -3.35 -19.73
C MET A 45 1.81 -4.42 -20.55
N ASN A 46 2.57 -5.16 -21.36
CA ASN A 46 2.08 -6.31 -22.10
C ASN A 46 2.46 -7.59 -21.31
N TYR A 47 1.51 -8.52 -21.16
CA TYR A 47 1.65 -9.78 -20.39
C TYR A 47 2.90 -10.59 -20.77
N GLN A 48 3.33 -10.50 -22.04
CA GLN A 48 4.57 -11.12 -22.54
C GLN A 48 5.82 -10.68 -21.76
N LYS A 49 5.95 -9.39 -21.42
CA LYS A 49 7.14 -8.83 -20.74
C LYS A 49 7.28 -9.30 -19.30
N VAL A 50 6.16 -9.54 -18.62
CA VAL A 50 6.14 -10.04 -17.23
C VAL A 50 6.53 -11.52 -17.20
N LYS A 51 6.05 -12.31 -18.18
CA LYS A 51 6.41 -13.73 -18.32
C LYS A 51 7.90 -13.93 -18.59
N ASP A 52 8.49 -13.05 -19.41
CA ASP A 52 9.94 -13.08 -19.68
C ASP A 52 10.77 -12.65 -18.47
N ALA A 53 10.20 -11.89 -17.53
CA ALA A 53 10.85 -11.49 -16.28
C ALA A 53 10.81 -12.56 -15.17
N THR A 54 9.96 -13.58 -15.29
CA THR A 54 9.92 -14.70 -14.32
C THR A 54 10.90 -15.83 -14.63
N HIS A 55 11.46 -15.90 -15.86
CA HIS A 55 12.51 -16.86 -16.23
C HIS A 55 13.89 -16.23 -16.12
N ILE A 56 14.43 -16.14 -14.90
CA ILE A 56 15.76 -15.59 -14.67
C ILE A 56 16.65 -16.66 -14.04
N SER A 57 17.73 -17.00 -14.73
CA SER A 57 18.70 -18.00 -14.29
C SER A 57 19.96 -17.38 -13.64
N LYS A 58 20.20 -16.08 -13.84
CA LYS A 58 21.41 -15.37 -13.36
C LYS A 58 21.06 -14.08 -12.61
N ALA A 59 21.82 -13.77 -11.56
CA ALA A 59 21.60 -12.61 -10.68
C ALA A 59 21.73 -11.25 -11.39
N GLU A 60 22.53 -11.16 -12.45
CA GLU A 60 22.76 -9.93 -13.22
C GLU A 60 21.54 -9.55 -14.08
N GLU A 61 20.86 -10.55 -14.65
CA GLU A 61 19.57 -10.37 -15.36
C GLU A 61 18.43 -10.01 -14.39
N ALA A 62 18.49 -10.46 -13.13
CA ALA A 62 17.51 -10.11 -12.11
C ALA A 62 17.55 -8.61 -11.79
N MET A 63 18.74 -8.00 -11.78
CA MET A 63 18.93 -6.57 -11.57
C MET A 63 18.51 -5.73 -12.78
N ASP A 64 18.55 -6.26 -14.01
CA ASP A 64 18.02 -5.58 -15.21
C ASP A 64 16.49 -5.62 -15.29
N LYS A 65 15.86 -6.68 -14.78
CA LYS A 65 14.40 -6.84 -14.78
C LYS A 65 13.72 -6.36 -13.51
N LEU A 66 14.49 -5.86 -12.54
CA LEU A 66 13.99 -5.37 -11.25
C LEU A 66 12.99 -4.22 -11.43
N GLY A 67 13.26 -3.26 -12.31
CA GLY A 67 12.33 -2.16 -12.57
C GLY A 67 10.97 -2.61 -13.13
N VAL A 68 10.95 -3.64 -13.98
CA VAL A 68 9.71 -4.26 -14.48
C VAL A 68 8.98 -4.99 -13.35
N LEU A 69 9.72 -5.67 -12.48
CA LEU A 69 9.17 -6.36 -11.30
C LEU A 69 8.57 -5.38 -10.30
N VAL A 70 9.24 -4.25 -10.05
CA VAL A 70 8.75 -3.16 -9.19
C VAL A 70 7.50 -2.54 -9.78
N SER A 71 7.48 -2.24 -11.10
CA SER A 71 6.29 -1.71 -11.77
C SER A 71 5.11 -2.69 -11.70
N ALA A 72 5.35 -3.98 -11.95
CA ALA A 72 4.32 -5.01 -11.82
C ALA A 72 3.83 -5.15 -10.37
N GLY A 73 4.75 -5.07 -9.41
CA GLY A 73 4.46 -5.06 -7.98
C GLY A 73 3.51 -3.91 -7.61
N ILE A 74 3.82 -2.69 -8.05
CA ILE A 74 2.97 -1.50 -7.81
C ILE A 74 1.56 -1.69 -8.40
N SER A 75 1.42 -2.29 -9.60
CA SER A 75 0.11 -2.60 -10.17
C SER A 75 -0.68 -3.59 -9.32
N VAL A 76 -0.05 -4.68 -8.86
CA VAL A 76 -0.68 -5.68 -7.99
C VAL A 76 -1.09 -5.05 -6.66
N MET A 77 -0.23 -4.22 -6.07
CA MET A 77 -0.55 -3.48 -4.84
C MET A 77 -1.76 -2.56 -5.00
N SER A 78 -1.80 -1.85 -6.13
CA SER A 78 -2.87 -0.90 -6.44
C SER A 78 -4.20 -1.62 -6.58
N TYR A 79 -4.20 -2.78 -7.24
CA TYR A 79 -5.37 -3.66 -7.34
C TYR A 79 -5.82 -4.20 -5.97
N LEU A 80 -4.88 -4.63 -5.13
CA LEU A 80 -5.18 -5.10 -3.77
C LEU A 80 -5.76 -3.99 -2.90
N PHE A 81 -5.24 -2.76 -2.96
CA PHE A 81 -5.80 -1.60 -2.26
C PHE A 81 -7.23 -1.28 -2.70
N MET A 82 -7.52 -1.41 -4.00
CA MET A 82 -8.86 -1.19 -4.53
C MET A 82 -9.86 -2.23 -4.00
N ILE A 83 -9.53 -3.53 -4.09
CA ILE A 83 -10.41 -4.61 -3.61
C ILE A 83 -10.64 -4.50 -2.10
N THR A 84 -9.55 -4.38 -1.34
CA THR A 84 -9.63 -4.30 0.13
C THR A 84 -10.37 -3.05 0.57
N GLY A 85 -10.23 -1.93 -0.13
CA GLY A 85 -11.02 -0.73 0.09
C GLY A 85 -12.52 -0.95 -0.12
N VAL A 86 -12.91 -1.70 -1.15
CA VAL A 86 -14.32 -2.10 -1.34
C VAL A 86 -14.79 -3.04 -0.24
N CYS A 87 -13.97 -4.01 0.18
CA CYS A 87 -14.29 -4.88 1.31
C CYS A 87 -14.51 -4.08 2.60
N LEU A 88 -13.66 -3.09 2.88
CA LEU A 88 -13.82 -2.21 4.04
C LEU A 88 -15.08 -1.35 3.94
N LEU A 89 -15.38 -0.80 2.75
CA LEU A 89 -16.58 0.00 2.52
C LEU A 89 -17.85 -0.83 2.78
N ILE A 90 -17.93 -2.03 2.19
CA ILE A 90 -19.06 -2.94 2.41
C ILE A 90 -19.11 -3.34 3.89
N GLY A 91 -18.01 -3.83 4.46
CA GLY A 91 -17.92 -4.24 5.85
C GLY A 91 -18.35 -3.16 6.84
N THR A 92 -18.05 -1.89 6.57
CA THR A 92 -18.47 -0.75 7.39
C THR A 92 -19.96 -0.41 7.21
N LEU A 93 -20.55 -0.70 6.05
CA LEU A 93 -21.97 -0.46 5.80
C LEU A 93 -22.86 -1.55 6.39
N ILE A 94 -22.42 -2.81 6.32
CA ILE A 94 -23.18 -3.96 6.85
C ILE A 94 -22.77 -4.33 8.28
N ASP A 95 -21.81 -3.61 8.87
CA ASP A 95 -21.25 -3.87 10.20
C ASP A 95 -20.72 -5.31 10.37
N GLU A 96 -20.13 -5.87 9.30
CA GLU A 96 -19.53 -7.21 9.28
C GLU A 96 -18.03 -7.15 9.60
N GLU A 97 -17.67 -7.60 10.80
CA GLU A 97 -16.29 -7.61 11.32
C GLU A 97 -15.32 -8.41 10.42
N GLY A 98 -15.80 -9.51 9.83
CA GLY A 98 -14.97 -10.37 8.99
C GLY A 98 -14.40 -9.64 7.76
N LEU A 99 -15.18 -8.76 7.14
CA LEU A 99 -14.73 -7.98 5.98
C LEU A 99 -13.71 -6.90 6.38
N VAL A 100 -13.89 -6.28 7.54
CA VAL A 100 -12.93 -5.32 8.11
C VAL A 100 -11.62 -6.02 8.44
N GLN A 101 -11.67 -7.24 8.96
CA GLN A 101 -10.48 -8.02 9.29
C GLN A 101 -9.72 -8.49 8.03
N ILE A 102 -10.42 -8.81 6.94
CA ILE A 102 -9.79 -9.07 5.64
C ILE A 102 -9.02 -7.83 5.16
N PHE A 103 -9.61 -6.64 5.27
CA PHE A 103 -8.91 -5.39 4.95
C PHE A 103 -7.63 -5.24 5.78
N VAL A 104 -7.71 -5.37 7.11
CA VAL A 104 -6.57 -5.26 8.03
C VAL A 104 -5.42 -6.17 7.61
N TRP A 105 -5.68 -7.46 7.40
CA TRP A 105 -4.63 -8.43 7.07
C TRP A 105 -4.05 -8.23 5.67
N VAL A 106 -4.90 -8.07 4.66
CA VAL A 106 -4.43 -7.93 3.28
C VAL A 106 -3.66 -6.62 3.11
N THR A 107 -4.13 -5.52 3.70
CA THR A 107 -3.42 -4.24 3.67
C THR A 107 -2.11 -4.32 4.45
N PHE A 108 -2.05 -5.04 5.57
CA PHE A 108 -0.80 -5.27 6.30
C PHE A 108 0.26 -5.98 5.44
N PHE A 109 -0.11 -7.09 4.79
CA PHE A 109 0.79 -7.77 3.85
C PHE A 109 1.22 -6.86 2.69
N ASN A 110 0.30 -6.05 2.17
CA ASN A 110 0.58 -5.10 1.10
C ASN A 110 1.61 -4.04 1.55
N VAL A 111 1.49 -3.52 2.77
CA VAL A 111 2.44 -2.55 3.33
C VAL A 111 3.83 -3.16 3.52
N ILE A 112 3.92 -4.40 4.02
CA ILE A 112 5.21 -5.11 4.17
C ILE A 112 5.89 -5.27 2.80
N LEU A 113 5.16 -5.73 1.80
CA LEU A 113 5.68 -5.82 0.44
C LEU A 113 6.14 -4.44 -0.08
N GLY A 114 5.50 -3.35 0.38
CA GLY A 114 5.83 -1.98 0.00
C GLY A 114 7.19 -1.58 0.53
N PHE A 115 7.46 -1.90 1.80
CA PHE A 115 8.79 -1.74 2.40
C PHE A 115 9.86 -2.56 1.67
N VAL A 116 9.56 -3.81 1.29
CA VAL A 116 10.48 -4.65 0.52
C VAL A 116 10.82 -4.01 -0.84
N MET A 117 9.82 -3.44 -1.53
CA MET A 117 10.07 -2.73 -2.80
C MET A 117 10.90 -1.46 -2.62
N VAL A 118 10.69 -0.69 -1.55
CA VAL A 118 11.53 0.49 -1.23
C VAL A 118 12.98 0.09 -0.97
N LEU A 119 13.21 -1.04 -0.29
CA LEU A 119 14.58 -1.57 -0.14
C LEU A 119 15.16 -2.02 -1.48
N GLY A 120 14.34 -2.66 -2.32
CA GLY A 120 14.73 -3.06 -3.68
C GLY A 120 15.18 -1.88 -4.54
N THR A 121 14.43 -0.78 -4.54
CA THR A 121 14.80 0.44 -5.28
C THR A 121 16.05 1.10 -4.71
N ALA A 122 16.23 1.09 -3.38
CA ALA A 122 17.46 1.59 -2.75
C ALA A 122 18.69 0.78 -3.17
N ILE A 123 18.59 -0.55 -3.22
CA ILE A 123 19.68 -1.43 -3.68
C ILE A 123 19.98 -1.19 -5.16
N GLU A 124 18.96 -1.07 -6.01
CA GLU A 124 19.11 -0.78 -7.44
C GLU A 124 19.85 0.55 -7.66
N CYS A 125 19.49 1.58 -6.91
CA CYS A 125 20.11 2.90 -6.97
C CYS A 125 21.55 2.95 -6.45
N ILE A 126 21.95 2.03 -5.55
CA ILE A 126 23.34 1.93 -5.08
C ILE A 126 24.18 1.09 -6.05
N ALA A 127 23.61 0.03 -6.62
CA ALA A 127 24.33 -0.95 -7.43
C ALA A 127 24.51 -0.54 -8.90
N LYS A 128 23.64 0.31 -9.45
CA LYS A 128 23.69 0.76 -10.86
C LYS A 128 23.77 2.27 -10.99
N SER A 129 24.45 2.73 -12.04
CA SER A 129 24.53 4.15 -12.42
C SER A 129 23.22 4.71 -12.98
N SER A 130 22.32 3.84 -13.45
CA SER A 130 20.98 4.18 -13.94
C SER A 130 19.94 3.44 -13.10
N CYS A 131 19.23 4.17 -12.25
CA CYS A 131 18.15 3.67 -11.40
C CYS A 131 16.78 4.15 -11.89
N ILE A 132 15.69 3.58 -11.39
CA ILE A 132 14.32 4.09 -11.56
C ILE A 132 14.17 5.59 -11.24
N LEU A 133 15.00 6.11 -10.33
CA LEU A 133 15.04 7.53 -9.97
C LEU A 133 16.07 8.36 -10.73
N SER A 134 16.75 7.78 -11.74
CA SER A 134 17.82 8.45 -12.49
C SER A 134 17.36 9.68 -13.27
N ASP A 135 16.07 9.76 -13.60
CA ASP A 135 15.47 10.91 -14.30
C ASP A 135 15.08 12.04 -13.33
N LEU A 136 15.20 11.83 -12.02
CA LEU A 136 14.87 12.81 -10.99
C LEU A 136 16.15 13.39 -10.40
N ASP A 137 16.14 14.71 -10.15
CA ASP A 137 17.19 15.33 -9.34
C ASP A 137 17.30 14.63 -7.98
N TRP A 138 18.53 14.49 -7.47
CA TRP A 138 18.84 13.85 -6.17
C TRP A 138 17.91 14.32 -5.03
N LEU A 139 17.57 15.61 -5.01
CA LEU A 139 16.66 16.19 -4.02
C LEU A 139 15.22 15.69 -4.19
N SER A 140 14.73 15.60 -5.43
CA SER A 140 13.39 15.09 -5.73
C SER A 140 13.30 13.58 -5.45
N GLY A 141 14.34 12.83 -5.80
CA GLY A 141 14.37 11.39 -5.55
C GLY A 141 14.38 11.03 -4.06
N SER A 142 15.18 11.74 -3.25
CA SER A 142 15.19 11.56 -1.80
C SER A 142 13.87 12.01 -1.14
N ALA A 143 13.29 13.13 -1.57
CA ALA A 143 11.98 13.59 -1.08
C ALA A 143 10.86 12.58 -1.40
N LEU A 144 10.84 12.03 -2.61
CA LEU A 144 9.89 10.99 -3.01
C LEU A 144 10.00 9.75 -2.12
N LEU A 145 11.22 9.31 -1.81
CA LEU A 145 11.46 8.12 -0.98
C LEU A 145 10.97 8.33 0.46
N VAL A 146 11.19 9.52 1.03
CA VAL A 146 10.64 9.91 2.35
C VAL A 146 9.11 9.94 2.32
N LEU A 147 8.51 10.51 1.27
CA LEU A 147 7.06 10.54 1.12
C LEU A 147 6.45 9.14 1.02
N ILE A 148 7.10 8.22 0.28
CA ILE A 148 6.66 6.82 0.17
C ILE A 148 6.73 6.12 1.54
N ILE A 149 7.82 6.31 2.29
CA ILE A 149 7.95 5.75 3.65
C ILE A 149 6.85 6.31 4.56
N GLY A 150 6.65 7.63 4.56
CA GLY A 150 5.58 8.27 5.35
C GLY A 150 4.19 7.76 4.97
N TYR A 151 3.95 7.55 3.68
CA TYR A 151 2.72 6.95 3.18
C TYR A 151 2.53 5.50 3.68
N LEU A 152 3.58 4.66 3.71
CA LEU A 152 3.49 3.31 4.26
C LEU A 152 3.18 3.32 5.77
N PHE A 153 3.78 4.23 6.54
CA PHE A 153 3.45 4.41 7.96
C PHE A 153 2.01 4.88 8.19
N LEU A 154 1.48 5.75 7.32
CA LEU A 154 0.08 6.17 7.36
C LEU A 154 -0.87 4.97 7.21
N TRP A 155 -0.54 4.01 6.33
CA TRP A 155 -1.34 2.79 6.20
C TRP A 155 -1.26 1.88 7.41
N ILE A 156 -0.11 1.80 8.09
CA ILE A 156 -0.01 1.09 9.39
C ILE A 156 -0.97 1.73 10.40
N TYR A 157 -1.04 3.06 10.46
CA TYR A 157 -2.00 3.74 11.31
C TYR A 157 -3.46 3.40 10.96
N PHE A 158 -3.83 3.38 9.67
CA PHE A 158 -5.18 2.97 9.25
C PHE A 158 -5.51 1.52 9.59
N ILE A 159 -4.54 0.61 9.49
CA ILE A 159 -4.68 -0.78 9.94
C ILE A 159 -4.97 -0.82 11.46
N CYS A 160 -4.25 -0.06 12.27
CA CYS A 160 -4.49 0.02 13.72
C CYS A 160 -5.90 0.54 14.03
N VAL A 161 -6.37 1.58 13.33
CA VAL A 161 -7.72 2.13 13.50
C VAL A 161 -8.79 1.09 13.15
N ALA A 162 -8.67 0.44 12.00
CA ALA A 162 -9.63 -0.59 11.57
C ALA A 162 -9.62 -1.81 12.51
N ASN A 163 -8.45 -2.22 13.02
CA ASN A 163 -8.35 -3.32 13.97
C ASN A 163 -8.93 -2.95 15.35
N SER A 164 -8.77 -1.70 15.78
CA SER A 164 -9.34 -1.21 17.04
C SER A 164 -10.87 -1.17 16.98
N TYR A 165 -11.46 -0.88 15.81
CA TYR A 165 -12.91 -0.98 15.62
C TYR A 165 -13.42 -2.41 15.87
N VAL A 166 -12.76 -3.43 15.32
CA VAL A 166 -13.17 -4.83 15.53
C VAL A 166 -13.04 -5.23 17.01
N LEU A 167 -11.96 -4.84 17.68
CA LEU A 167 -11.76 -5.17 19.10
C LEU A 167 -12.70 -4.41 20.03
N GLY A 168 -13.08 -3.17 19.69
CA GLY A 168 -13.98 -2.33 20.48
C GLY A 168 -15.46 -2.70 20.37
N VAL A 169 -15.87 -3.47 19.35
CA VAL A 169 -17.25 -3.99 19.22
C VAL A 169 -17.45 -5.28 20.03
N VAL A 170 -16.36 -5.98 20.37
CA VAL A 170 -16.37 -7.28 21.09
C VAL A 170 -16.21 -7.11 22.62
N GLY A 171 -15.88 -5.91 23.11
CA GLY A 171 -15.79 -5.56 24.54
C GLY A 171 -17.10 -5.03 25.09
#